data_AF-F3QQ92-F1
#
_entry.id   AF-F3QQ92-F1
#
_cell.length_a   1.000
_cell.length_b   1.000
_cell.length_c   1.000
_cell.angle_alpha   90.00
_cell.angle_beta   90.00
_cell.angle_gamma   90.00
#
_symmetry.space_group_name_H-M   'P 1'
#
loop_
_entity.id
_entity.type
_entity.pdbx_description
1 polymer ?
#
loop_
_entity_poly.entity_id
_entity_poly.type
_entity_poly.pdbx_seq_one_letter_code
_entity_poly.pdbx_strand_id
1 'polypeptide(L)' 'MNETERGILQLSSQGYKMEDIANKLCKSLDTIKSAKRRLFLKMNVSNIQEAVASAEYYDLL' A
#
# COMPACT_ATOMS: atom_id res chain seq x y z
N MET A 1 7.59 3.87 -7.18
CA MET A 1 6.25 3.39 -6.77
C MET A 1 5.22 4.35 -7.34
N ASN A 2 4.05 3.87 -7.71
CA ASN A 2 2.96 4.74 -8.16
C ASN A 2 2.30 5.46 -6.96
N GLU A 3 1.63 6.57 -7.20
CA GLU A 3 0.91 7.31 -6.13
C GLU A 3 -0.12 6.45 -5.40
N THR A 4 -0.80 5.55 -6.13
CA THR A 4 -1.74 4.58 -5.51
C THR A 4 -1.02 3.60 -4.58
N GLU A 5 0.15 3.10 -4.98
CA GLU A 5 0.97 2.19 -4.17
C GLU A 5 1.45 2.87 -2.88
N ARG A 6 1.92 4.12 -2.99
CA ARG A 6 2.34 4.94 -1.85
C ARG A 6 1.17 5.26 -0.93
N GLY A 7 0.03 5.65 -1.49
CA GLY A 7 -1.20 5.91 -0.75
C GLY A 7 -1.71 4.67 0.00
N ILE A 8 -1.63 3.48 -0.61
CA ILE A 8 -1.97 2.22 0.07
C ILE A 8 -1.06 1.99 1.27
N LEU A 9 0.25 2.15 1.11
CA LEU A 9 1.23 1.99 2.20
C LEU A 9 0.97 2.98 3.34
N GLN A 10 0.82 4.26 3.02
CA GLN A 10 0.65 5.34 3.98
C GLN A 10 -0.66 5.21 4.77
N LEU A 11 -1.76 4.87 4.08
CA LEU A 11 -3.03 4.60 4.77
C LEU A 11 -3.01 3.27 5.52
N SER A 12 -2.29 2.27 5.03
CA SER A 12 -2.12 1.00 5.77
C SER A 12 -1.29 1.18 7.04
N SER A 13 -0.27 2.05 7.04
CA SER A 13 0.51 2.36 8.26
C SER A 13 -0.34 3.07 9.31
N GLN A 14 -1.30 3.90 8.86
CA GLN A 14 -2.28 4.55 9.71
C GLN A 14 -3.38 3.59 10.23
N GLY A 15 -3.38 2.32 9.82
CA GLY A 15 -4.34 1.32 10.26
C GLY A 15 -5.66 1.30 9.49
N TYR A 16 -5.77 1.99 8.36
CA TYR A 16 -6.96 1.93 7.51
C TYR A 16 -7.12 0.56 6.87
N LYS A 17 -8.37 0.09 6.76
CA LYS A 17 -8.67 -1.14 6.04
C LYS A 17 -8.61 -0.90 4.54
N MET A 18 -8.41 -1.98 3.79
CA MET A 18 -8.32 -1.94 2.33
C MET A 18 -9.53 -1.30 1.65
N GLU A 19 -10.71 -1.41 2.26
CA GLU A 19 -11.96 -0.80 1.79
C GLU A 19 -11.95 0.73 2.00
N ASP A 20 -11.50 1.20 3.17
CA ASP A 20 -11.32 2.62 3.45
C ASP A 20 -10.27 3.24 2.54
N ILE A 21 -9.19 2.50 2.26
CA ILE A 21 -8.13 2.90 1.34
C ILE A 21 -8.68 3.05 -0.08
N ALA A 22 -9.49 2.10 -0.53
CA ALA A 22 -10.16 2.17 -1.83
C ALA A 22 -11.06 3.41 -1.94
N ASN A 23 -11.87 3.67 -0.91
CA ASN A 23 -12.70 4.86 -0.83
C ASN A 23 -11.88 6.16 -0.82
N LYS A 24 -10.83 6.26 0.01
CA LYS A 24 -9.97 7.45 0.10
C LYS A 24 -9.20 7.73 -1.17
N LEU A 25 -8.74 6.68 -1.87
CA LEU A 25 -8.02 6.81 -3.12
C LEU A 25 -8.96 6.97 -4.33
N CYS A 26 -10.29 6.96 -4.12
CA CYS A 26 -11.30 6.94 -5.17
C CYS A 26 -11.03 5.85 -6.22
N LYS A 27 -10.66 4.65 -5.75
CA LYS A 27 -10.30 3.49 -6.58
C LYS A 27 -11.14 2.29 -6.17
N SER A 28 -11.38 1.37 -7.10
CA SER A 28 -12.05 0.12 -6.77
C SER A 28 -11.17 -0.76 -5.86
N LEU A 29 -11.81 -1.52 -4.97
CA LEU A 29 -11.15 -2.51 -4.12
C LEU A 29 -10.26 -3.49 -4.92
N ASP A 30 -10.71 -3.92 -6.10
CA ASP A 30 -9.91 -4.76 -7.01
C ASP A 30 -8.64 -4.08 -7.51
N THR A 31 -8.69 -2.77 -7.77
CA THR A 31 -7.50 -2.00 -8.13
C THR A 31 -6.52 -1.93 -6.96
N ILE A 32 -7.02 -1.73 -5.74
CA ILE A 32 -6.20 -1.72 -4.52
C ILE A 32 -5.58 -3.10 -4.26
N LYS A 33 -6.35 -4.19 -4.38
CA LYS A 33 -5.84 -5.56 -4.25
C LYS A 33 -4.74 -5.86 -5.25
N SER A 34 -4.96 -5.48 -6.51
CA SER A 34 -4.00 -5.66 -7.59
C SER A 34 -2.73 -4.84 -7.36
N ALA A 35 -2.88 -3.56 -6.98
CA ALA A 35 -1.77 -2.68 -6.65
C ALA A 35 -0.97 -3.22 -5.45
N LYS A 36 -1.64 -3.64 -4.37
CA LYS A 36 -0.98 -4.26 -3.20
C LYS A 36 -0.21 -5.52 -3.58
N ARG A 37 -0.79 -6.42 -4.39
CA ARG A 37 -0.09 -7.63 -4.85
C ARG A 37 1.18 -7.28 -5.62
N ARG A 38 1.09 -6.33 -6.55
CA ARG A 38 2.25 -5.86 -7.33
C ARG A 38 3.28 -5.19 -6.43
N LEU A 39 2.85 -4.40 -5.46
CA LEU A 39 3.70 -3.76 -4.46
C LEU A 39 4.49 -4.81 -3.66
N PHE A 40 3.80 -5.85 -3.18
CA PHE A 40 4.40 -6.92 -2.37
C PHE A 40 5.44 -7.71 -3.18
N LEU A 41 5.12 -8.04 -4.43
CA LEU A 41 6.07 -8.69 -5.35
C LEU A 41 7.27 -7.78 -5.65
N LYS A 42 7.05 -6.48 -5.83
CA LYS A 42 8.08 -5.52 -6.19
C LYS A 42 9.05 -5.20 -5.05
N MET A 43 8.52 -5.09 -3.83
CA MET A 43 9.30 -4.89 -2.61
C MET A 43 9.80 -6.22 -2.01
N ASN A 44 9.37 -7.36 -2.56
CA ASN A 44 9.66 -8.71 -2.05
C ASN A 44 9.32 -8.88 -0.55
N VAL A 45 8.16 -8.33 -0.14
CA VAL A 45 7.68 -8.32 1.25
C VAL A 45 6.53 -9.29 1.42
N SER A 46 6.47 -9.95 2.57
CA SER A 46 5.42 -10.93 2.87
C SER A 46 4.20 -10.27 3.53
N ASN A 47 4.40 -9.13 4.20
CA ASN A 47 3.35 -8.48 4.97
C ASN A 47 3.26 -6.96 4.76
N ILE A 48 2.10 -6.37 5.09
CA ILE A 48 1.88 -4.93 4.94
C ILE A 48 2.74 -4.13 5.91
N GLN A 49 2.99 -4.67 7.11
CA GLN A 49 3.90 -4.04 8.07
C GLN A 49 5.34 -4.01 7.56
N GLU A 50 5.82 -5.09 6.95
CA GLU A 50 7.15 -5.10 6.30
C GLU A 50 7.21 -4.13 5.13
N ALA A 51 6.13 -4.05 4.34
CA ALA A 51 6.02 -3.11 3.24
C ALA A 51 6.09 -1.66 3.72
N VAL A 52 5.40 -1.34 4.82
CA VAL A 52 5.40 -0.03 5.48
C VAL A 52 6.78 0.30 6.06
N ALA A 53 7.35 -0.62 6.85
CA ALA A 53 8.67 -0.44 7.43
C ALA A 53 9.75 -0.26 6.35
N SER A 54 9.64 -1.02 5.26
CA SER A 54 10.51 -0.83 4.08
C SER A 54 10.30 0.56 3.47
N ALA A 55 9.06 0.99 3.27
CA ALA A 55 8.78 2.31 2.72
C ALA A 55 9.30 3.45 3.61
N GLU A 56 9.20 3.32 4.94
CA GLU A 56 9.78 4.27 5.90
C GLU A 56 11.32 4.25 5.84
N TYR A 57 11.91 3.06 5.81
CA TYR A 57 13.37 2.90 5.76
C TYR A 57 14.00 3.48 4.49
N TYR A 58 13.33 3.39 3.36
CA TYR A 58 13.79 3.93 2.08
C TYR A 58 13.46 5.42 1.88
N ASP A 59 12.91 6.12 2.88
CA ASP A 59 12.44 7.52 2.78
C ASP A 59 11.42 7.70 1.63
N LEU A 60 10.65 6.64 1.35
CA LEU A 60 9.66 6.59 0.26
C LEU A 60 8.28 7.07 0.72
N LEU A 61 8.15 7.59 1.95
CA LEU A 61 6.90 7.98 2.59
C LEU A 61 6.66 9.49 2.59
#